data_AF-A0A8S3A3D4-F1
#
_entry.id   AF-A0A8S3A3D4-F1
#
_cell.length_a   1.000
_cell.length_b   1.000
_cell.length_c   1.000
_cell.angle_alpha   90.00
_cell.angle_beta   90.00
_cell.angle_gamma   90.00
#
_symmetry.space_group_name_H-M   'P 1'
#
loop_
_entity.id
_entity.type
_entity.pdbx_description
1 polymer ?
#
loop_
_entity_poly.entity_id
_entity_poly.type
_entity_poly.pdbx_seq_one_letter_code
_entity_poly.pdbx_strand_id
1 'polypeptide(L)'
;TQSFQRLQQYSQAINQSVLQYHTHVLQLCQDANPDMDERTKVQYLMANLLPSLKMKVISKDPHTTDRFLQIARKAEDLQALVNQDERMNSNDSIGTTSNVNFSSAPYVAPPLRHTNNQKQQYTQQQQPRSQLETATDNIPITESVLPSQQ
;
A
#
# COMPACT_ATOMS: atom_id res chain seq x y z
N THR A 1 -21.56 13.75 -0.97
CA THR A 1 -21.59 14.72 0.15
C THR A 1 -20.17 15.01 0.60
N GLN A 2 -19.92 16.12 1.30
CA GLN A 2 -18.58 16.50 1.79
C GLN A 2 -17.97 15.39 2.69
N SER A 3 -18.80 14.70 3.48
CA SER A 3 -18.38 13.60 4.36
C SER A 3 -17.80 12.41 3.59
N PHE A 4 -18.39 12.03 2.47
CA PHE A 4 -17.89 10.91 1.65
C PHE A 4 -16.51 11.20 1.05
N GLN A 5 -16.30 12.45 0.59
CA GLN A 5 -15.00 12.88 0.09
C GLN A 5 -13.93 12.84 1.20
N ARG A 6 -14.28 13.30 2.41
CA ARG A 6 -13.38 13.20 3.58
C ARG A 6 -13.01 11.75 3.88
N LEU A 7 -13.99 10.84 3.89
CA LEU A 7 -13.76 9.41 4.12
C LEU A 7 -12.79 8.81 3.07
N GLN A 8 -12.99 9.12 1.78
CA GLN A 8 -12.13 8.61 0.71
C GLN A 8 -10.67 9.11 0.82
N GLN A 9 -10.49 10.36 1.24
CA GLN A 9 -9.17 11.01 1.30
C GLN A 9 -8.45 10.79 2.64
N TYR A 10 -9.16 10.31 3.67
CA TYR A 10 -8.59 10.15 5.00
C TYR A 10 -7.56 9.02 5.04
N SER A 11 -6.36 9.33 5.53
CA SER A 11 -5.25 8.40 5.66
C SER A 11 -4.67 8.42 7.06
N GLN A 12 -4.13 7.28 7.50
CA GLN A 12 -3.49 7.19 8.79
C GLN A 12 -2.20 8.03 8.79
N ALA A 13 -2.10 8.98 9.72
CA ALA A 13 -0.87 9.77 9.89
C ALA A 13 0.23 8.94 10.57
N ILE A 14 1.50 9.25 10.31
CA ILE A 14 2.67 8.51 10.84
C ILE A 14 2.69 8.45 12.37
N ASN A 15 2.18 9.49 13.04
CA ASN A 15 2.12 9.63 14.49
C ASN A 15 0.73 9.28 15.07
N GLN A 16 -0.17 8.74 14.27
CA GLN A 16 -1.51 8.36 14.70
C GLN A 16 -1.57 6.87 14.99
N SER A 17 -2.04 6.50 16.18
CA SER A 17 -2.21 5.09 16.52
C SER A 17 -3.31 4.44 15.71
N VAL A 18 -3.21 3.12 15.52
CA VAL A 18 -4.23 2.33 14.83
C VAL A 18 -5.62 2.52 15.46
N LEU A 19 -5.70 2.60 16.79
CA LEU A 19 -6.97 2.79 17.49
C LEU A 19 -7.62 4.15 17.17
N GLN A 20 -6.81 5.21 17.13
CA GLN A 20 -7.28 6.56 16.77
C GLN A 20 -7.75 6.60 15.32
N TYR A 21 -6.96 6.02 14.41
CA TYR A 21 -7.30 5.91 12.99
C TYR A 21 -8.62 5.16 12.79
N HIS A 22 -8.74 3.98 13.41
CA HIS A 22 -9.93 3.15 13.36
C HIS A 22 -11.18 3.91 13.80
N THR A 23 -11.12 4.51 14.98
CA THR A 23 -12.25 5.24 15.56
C THR A 23 -12.70 6.39 14.65
N HIS A 24 -11.75 7.14 14.10
CA HIS A 24 -12.07 8.28 13.24
C HIS A 24 -12.66 7.85 11.88
N VAL A 25 -12.13 6.79 11.27
CA VAL A 25 -12.70 6.24 10.03
C VAL A 25 -14.15 5.78 10.27
N LEU A 26 -14.44 5.12 11.39
CA LEU A 26 -15.82 4.71 11.69
C LEU A 26 -16.77 5.90 11.88
N GLN A 27 -16.30 7.00 12.48
CA GLN A 27 -17.07 8.24 12.55
C GLN A 27 -17.34 8.81 11.15
N LEU A 28 -16.33 8.85 10.28
CA LEU A 28 -16.49 9.31 8.90
C LEU A 28 -17.43 8.39 8.09
N CYS A 29 -17.40 7.08 8.32
CA CYS A 29 -18.35 6.14 7.74
C CYS A 29 -19.78 6.47 8.18
N GLN A 30 -19.99 6.69 9.48
CA GLN A 30 -21.30 7.05 10.05
C GLN A 30 -21.83 8.38 9.48
N ASP A 31 -20.96 9.39 9.34
CA ASP A 31 -21.31 10.71 8.80
C ASP A 31 -21.58 10.68 7.29
N ALA A 32 -20.94 9.77 6.56
CA ALA A 32 -21.09 9.62 5.12
C ALA A 32 -22.31 8.76 4.75
N ASN A 33 -22.51 7.65 5.48
CA ASN A 33 -23.64 6.75 5.34
C ASN A 33 -23.85 5.97 6.65
N PRO A 34 -24.92 6.28 7.41
CA PRO A 34 -25.27 5.57 8.64
C PRO A 34 -25.45 4.05 8.47
N ASP A 35 -25.94 3.62 7.31
CA ASP A 35 -26.25 2.23 6.99
C ASP A 35 -25.10 1.55 6.22
N MET A 36 -23.88 2.08 6.33
CA MET A 36 -22.71 1.49 5.68
C MET A 36 -22.43 0.09 6.21
N ASP A 37 -22.33 -0.87 5.30
CA ASP A 37 -22.07 -2.26 5.65
C ASP A 37 -20.65 -2.47 6.18
N GLU A 38 -20.48 -3.54 6.95
CA GLU A 38 -19.24 -3.84 7.65
C GLU A 38 -18.06 -4.07 6.69
N ARG A 39 -18.31 -4.72 5.55
CA ARG A 39 -17.27 -5.01 4.54
C ARG A 39 -16.76 -3.72 3.92
N THR A 40 -17.65 -2.79 3.58
CA THR A 40 -17.28 -1.48 3.05
C THR A 40 -16.48 -0.67 4.07
N LYS A 41 -16.87 -0.68 5.36
CA LYS A 41 -16.08 -0.03 6.42
C LYS A 41 -14.65 -0.59 6.49
N VAL A 42 -14.49 -1.91 6.42
CA VAL A 42 -13.17 -2.55 6.41
C VAL A 42 -12.36 -2.16 5.17
N GLN A 43 -12.99 -2.05 3.99
CA GLN A 43 -12.29 -1.57 2.79
C GLN A 43 -11.72 -0.16 2.98
N TYR A 44 -12.47 0.76 3.57
CA TYR A 44 -11.97 2.11 3.88
C TYR A 44 -10.82 2.09 4.88
N LEU A 45 -10.94 1.26 5.94
CA LEU A 45 -9.88 1.06 6.93
C LEU A 45 -8.59 0.49 6.30
N MET A 46 -8.71 -0.40 5.32
CA MET A 46 -7.54 -1.01 4.64
C MET A 46 -6.94 -0.13 3.54
N ALA A 47 -7.75 0.70 2.89
CA ALA A 47 -7.32 1.50 1.74
C ALA A 47 -6.16 2.44 2.10
N ASN A 48 -6.30 3.15 3.22
CA ASN A 48 -5.40 4.24 3.61
C ASN A 48 -4.69 4.00 4.95
N LEU A 49 -4.56 2.73 5.36
CA LEU A 49 -3.73 2.31 6.48
C LEU A 49 -2.25 2.55 6.17
N LEU A 50 -1.44 2.83 7.21
CA LEU A 50 0.01 2.97 7.05
C LEU A 50 0.62 1.75 6.34
N PRO A 51 1.49 1.95 5.33
CA PRO A 51 2.10 0.84 4.58
C PRO A 51 2.83 -0.16 5.46
N SER A 52 3.44 0.31 6.56
CA SER A 52 4.17 -0.50 7.53
C SER A 52 3.26 -1.56 8.18
N LEU A 53 1.97 -1.29 8.34
CA LEU A 53 0.98 -2.19 8.94
C LEU A 53 0.18 -2.94 7.87
N LYS A 54 -0.05 -2.29 6.72
CA LYS A 54 -0.92 -2.75 5.64
C LYS A 54 -0.67 -4.18 5.19
N MET A 55 0.59 -4.56 4.99
CA MET A 55 0.93 -5.92 4.57
C MET A 55 0.50 -6.97 5.60
N LYS A 56 0.75 -6.73 6.89
CA LYS A 56 0.38 -7.67 7.97
C LYS A 56 -1.13 -7.82 8.09
N VAL A 57 -1.88 -6.74 7.87
CA VAL A 57 -3.35 -6.74 7.93
C VAL A 57 -3.95 -7.46 6.73
N ILE A 58 -3.50 -7.15 5.50
CA ILE A 58 -3.99 -7.79 4.26
C ILE A 58 -3.80 -9.30 4.30
N SER A 59 -2.63 -9.78 4.77
CA SER A 59 -2.37 -11.23 4.86
C SER A 59 -3.29 -12.00 5.82
N LYS A 60 -4.09 -11.30 6.63
CA LYS A 60 -5.03 -11.90 7.58
C LYS A 60 -6.49 -11.70 7.20
N ASP A 61 -6.75 -10.98 6.11
CA ASP A 61 -8.05 -10.81 5.49
C ASP A 61 -9.20 -10.55 6.49
N PRO A 62 -9.15 -9.42 7.22
CA PRO A 62 -10.22 -9.09 8.16
C PRO A 62 -11.53 -8.84 7.43
N HIS A 63 -12.63 -9.38 7.97
CA HIS A 63 -13.99 -9.19 7.43
C HIS A 63 -14.87 -8.29 8.30
N THR A 64 -14.39 -7.93 9.50
CA THR A 64 -15.06 -7.02 10.43
C THR A 64 -14.11 -5.94 10.92
N THR A 65 -14.66 -4.81 11.33
CA THR A 65 -13.91 -3.67 11.87
C THR A 65 -13.16 -4.04 13.15
N ASP A 66 -13.78 -4.83 14.02
CA ASP A 66 -13.14 -5.40 15.21
C ASP A 66 -11.96 -6.31 14.87
N ARG A 67 -12.13 -7.19 13.87
CA ARG A 67 -11.06 -8.10 13.47
C ARG A 67 -9.89 -7.33 12.85
N PHE A 68 -10.19 -6.33 12.04
CA PHE A 68 -9.20 -5.39 11.52
C PHE A 68 -8.40 -4.76 12.68
N LEU A 69 -9.10 -4.19 13.68
CA LEU A 69 -8.46 -3.49 14.80
C LEU A 69 -7.55 -4.42 15.60
N GLN A 70 -8.01 -5.64 15.87
CA GLN A 70 -7.21 -6.64 16.59
C GLN A 70 -5.90 -6.96 15.87
N ILE A 71 -5.96 -7.20 14.55
CA ILE A 71 -4.78 -7.54 13.75
C ILE A 71 -3.84 -6.34 13.64
N ALA A 72 -4.38 -5.16 13.33
CA ALA A 72 -3.62 -3.95 13.12
C ALA A 72 -2.93 -3.49 14.41
N ARG A 73 -3.60 -3.58 15.57
CA ARG A 73 -2.99 -3.30 16.87
C ARG A 73 -1.84 -4.24 17.19
N LYS A 74 -2.02 -5.55 16.99
CA LYS A 74 -0.92 -6.52 17.16
C LYS A 74 0.27 -6.22 16.23
N ALA A 75 0.00 -5.77 15.01
CA ALA A 75 1.04 -5.39 14.07
C ALA A 75 1.82 -4.13 14.52
N GLU A 76 1.11 -3.15 15.08
CA GLU A 76 1.66 -1.92 15.68
C GLU A 76 2.54 -2.24 16.90
N ASP A 77 2.05 -3.07 17.82
CA ASP A 77 2.80 -3.52 19.01
C ASP A 77 4.10 -4.22 18.60
N LEU A 78 4.04 -5.13 17.62
CA LEU A 78 5.24 -5.83 17.11
C LEU A 78 6.25 -4.87 16.47
N GLN A 79 5.79 -3.80 15.81
CA GLN A 79 6.69 -2.79 15.26
C GLN A 79 7.35 -1.95 16.34
N ALA A 80 6.61 -1.61 17.40
CA ALA A 80 7.15 -0.90 18.54
C ALA A 80 8.28 -1.70 19.21
N LEU A 81 8.11 -3.02 19.37
CA LEU A 81 9.13 -3.91 19.92
C LEU A 81 10.41 -3.96 19.06
N VAL A 82 10.27 -4.16 17.74
CA VAL A 82 11.43 -4.19 16.82
C VAL A 82 12.21 -2.87 16.87
N ASN A 83 11.51 -1.74 16.87
CA ASN A 83 12.14 -0.43 16.94
C ASN A 83 12.81 -0.17 18.30
N GLN A 84 12.35 -0.83 19.37
CA GLN A 84 12.95 -0.73 20.69
C GLN A 84 14.25 -1.55 20.77
N ASP A 85 14.28 -2.75 20.20
CA ASP A 85 15.47 -3.61 20.15
C ASP A 85 16.61 -2.97 19.33
N GLU A 86 16.30 -2.35 18.18
CA GLU A 86 17.29 -1.66 17.35
C GLU A 86 17.97 -0.50 18.09
N ARG A 87 17.22 0.22 18.93
CA ARG A 87 17.73 1.34 19.73
C ARG A 87 18.61 0.87 20.89
N MET A 88 18.39 -0.34 21.40
CA MET A 88 19.23 -0.93 22.45
C MET A 88 20.48 -1.64 21.90
N ASN A 89 20.44 -2.12 20.66
CA ASN A 89 21.56 -2.83 20.02
C ASN A 89 22.66 -1.91 19.42
N SER A 90 22.45 -0.59 19.42
CA SER A 90 23.37 0.35 18.76
C SER A 90 24.55 0.83 19.64
N ASN A 91 24.72 0.30 20.86
CA ASN A 91 25.73 0.77 21.82
C ASN A 91 26.96 -0.13 22.03
N ASP A 92 27.07 -1.28 21.36
CA ASP A 92 28.26 -2.15 21.44
C ASP A 92 29.16 -2.07 20.20
N SER A 93 29.62 -0.86 19.88
CA SER A 93 30.81 -0.66 19.03
C SER A 93 31.90 0.02 19.85
N ILE A 94 32.39 -0.69 20.86
CA ILE A 94 33.68 -0.38 21.49
C ILE A 94 34.76 -0.60 20.45
N GLY A 95 35.38 0.50 20.01
CA GLY A 95 36.62 0.45 19.27
C GLY A 95 37.67 -0.32 20.05
N THR A 96 38.16 -1.42 19.47
CA THR A 96 39.41 -2.03 19.89
C THR A 96 40.34 -2.04 18.69
N THR A 97 41.10 -0.95 18.56
CA THR A 97 42.39 -0.99 17.87
C THR A 97 43.28 -1.95 18.65
N SER A 98 43.63 -3.09 18.08
CA SER A 98 44.73 -3.90 18.55
C SER A 98 45.41 -4.53 17.35
N ASN A 99 46.41 -3.78 16.88
CA ASN A 99 47.47 -4.23 16.01
C ASN A 99 48.23 -5.36 16.73
N VAL A 100 47.95 -6.61 16.36
CA VAL A 100 48.81 -7.75 16.69
C VAL A 100 49.20 -8.45 15.39
N ASN A 101 50.41 -8.13 14.97
CA ASN A 101 51.19 -8.81 13.96
C ASN A 101 51.46 -10.26 14.42
N PHE A 102 50.75 -11.22 13.84
CA PHE A 102 51.14 -12.63 13.85
C PHE A 102 51.28 -13.10 12.40
N SER A 103 52.52 -13.13 11.95
CA SER A 103 52.93 -13.77 10.72
C SER A 103 53.12 -15.27 10.97
N SER A 104 52.33 -16.13 10.31
CA SER A 104 52.82 -17.42 9.78
C SER A 104 51.76 -18.17 8.93
N ALA A 105 52.23 -18.56 7.73
CA ALA A 105 51.74 -19.55 6.77
C ALA A 105 50.57 -19.17 5.80
N PRO A 106 50.73 -19.43 4.48
CA PRO A 106 49.74 -19.10 3.47
C PRO A 106 48.72 -20.23 3.33
N TYR A 107 47.47 -19.97 3.71
CA TYR A 107 46.34 -20.79 3.29
C TYR A 107 45.83 -20.23 1.96
N VAL A 108 46.01 -20.97 0.86
CA VAL A 108 45.46 -20.61 -0.45
C VAL A 108 43.96 -20.89 -0.42
N ALA A 109 43.16 -19.87 -0.12
CA ALA A 109 41.72 -19.89 -0.30
C ALA A 109 41.37 -19.69 -1.79
N PRO A 110 40.41 -20.43 -2.37
CA PRO A 110 39.95 -20.19 -3.73
C PRO A 110 39.18 -18.87 -3.82
N PRO A 111 39.29 -18.13 -4.94
CA PRO A 111 38.65 -16.82 -5.06
C PRO A 111 37.12 -16.95 -5.14
N LEU A 112 36.44 -16.28 -4.20
CA LEU A 112 35.01 -16.01 -4.27
C LEU A 112 34.73 -15.11 -5.47
N ARG A 113 34.02 -15.66 -6.46
CA ARG A 113 33.48 -14.91 -7.60
C ARG A 113 32.52 -13.84 -7.09
N HIS A 114 32.91 -12.58 -7.24
CA HIS A 114 31.99 -11.45 -7.21
C HIS A 114 31.10 -11.52 -8.45
N THR A 115 29.84 -11.91 -8.29
CA THR A 115 28.83 -11.68 -9.33
C THR A 115 28.39 -10.22 -9.24
N ASN A 116 28.92 -9.43 -10.15
CA ASN A 116 28.50 -8.06 -10.44
C ASN A 116 27.05 -8.12 -10.97
N ASN A 117 26.09 -7.59 -10.22
CA ASN A 117 24.69 -7.49 -10.65
C ASN A 117 24.58 -6.43 -11.75
N GLN A 118 24.55 -6.89 -13.01
CA GLN A 118 24.20 -6.08 -14.17
C GLN A 118 22.77 -5.54 -14.03
N LYS A 119 22.66 -4.22 -14.17
CA LYS A 119 21.43 -3.49 -14.45
C LYS A 119 20.63 -4.18 -15.56
N GLN A 120 19.45 -4.70 -15.22
CA GLN A 120 18.44 -5.01 -16.23
C GLN A 120 17.76 -3.71 -16.65
N GLN A 121 18.06 -3.27 -17.87
CA GLN A 121 17.31 -2.25 -18.58
C GLN A 121 15.95 -2.85 -18.99
N TYR A 122 14.84 -2.27 -18.53
CA TYR A 122 13.54 -2.52 -19.10
C TYR A 122 13.39 -1.69 -20.37
N THR A 123 13.34 -2.35 -21.51
CA THR A 123 12.99 -1.75 -22.80
C THR A 123 11.48 -1.54 -22.87
N GLN A 124 11.07 -0.29 -23.09
CA GLN A 124 9.74 0.10 -23.53
C GLN A 124 9.40 -0.65 -24.84
N GLN A 125 8.30 -1.40 -24.85
CA GLN A 125 7.61 -1.72 -26.09
C GLN A 125 6.28 -0.96 -26.12
N GLN A 126 6.26 0.04 -26.99
CA GLN A 126 5.09 0.81 -27.36
C GLN A 126 4.19 -0.05 -28.26
N GLN A 127 2.90 -0.11 -27.93
CA GLN A 127 1.89 -0.73 -28.79
C GLN A 127 1.65 0.15 -30.03
N PRO A 128 1.56 -0.41 -31.25
CA PRO A 128 1.10 0.35 -32.40
C PRO A 128 -0.41 0.58 -32.31
N ARG A 129 -0.77 1.86 -32.35
CA ARG A 129 -2.13 2.39 -32.48
C ARG A 129 -2.58 2.18 -33.92
N SER A 130 -3.44 1.20 -34.18
CA SER A 130 -4.13 1.10 -35.47
C SER A 130 -5.12 2.24 -35.60
N GLN A 131 -4.84 3.13 -36.56
CA GLN A 131 -5.76 4.14 -37.06
C GLN A 131 -6.78 3.45 -37.97
N LEU A 132 -8.05 3.79 -37.83
CA LEU A 132 -9.03 3.61 -38.88
C LEU A 132 -9.86 4.89 -38.97
N GLU A 133 -9.38 5.82 -39.79
CA GLU A 133 -10.23 6.82 -40.44
C GLU A 133 -10.70 6.21 -41.77
N THR A 134 -12.00 6.25 -42.03
CA THR A 134 -12.53 6.73 -43.32
C THR A 134 -13.98 7.19 -43.12
N ALA A 135 -14.20 8.45 -43.48
CA ALA A 135 -15.47 9.15 -43.55
C ALA A 135 -16.39 8.62 -44.66
N THR A 136 -17.69 8.85 -44.51
CA THR A 136 -18.64 9.36 -45.54
C THR A 136 -20.02 9.44 -44.88
N ASP A 137 -20.55 10.63 -44.60
CA ASP A 137 -21.42 11.38 -45.49
C ASP A 137 -22.71 10.61 -45.87
N ASN A 138 -23.83 10.96 -45.21
CA ASN A 138 -25.07 11.40 -45.86
C ASN A 138 -26.24 11.41 -44.87
N ILE A 139 -26.76 12.61 -44.62
CA ILE A 139 -28.15 12.83 -44.21
C ILE A 139 -29.03 12.58 -45.45
N PRO A 140 -30.19 11.95 -45.30
CA PRO A 140 -31.39 12.65 -45.75
C PRO A 140 -32.51 12.64 -44.71
N ILE A 141 -33.14 13.80 -44.68
CA ILE A 141 -34.39 14.19 -44.04
C ILE A 141 -35.54 13.36 -44.63
N THR A 142 -36.40 12.78 -43.80
CA THR A 142 -37.86 12.61 -44.04
C THR A 142 -38.48 12.46 -42.65
N GLU A 143 -39.09 13.51 -42.10
CA GLU A 143 -40.49 13.92 -42.28
C GLU A 143 -41.51 12.93 -41.69
N SER A 144 -42.38 13.51 -40.83
CA SER A 144 -43.80 13.18 -40.69
C SER A 144 -44.28 12.12 -39.68
N VAL A 145 -44.84 12.66 -38.59
CA VAL A 145 -46.23 12.47 -38.09
C VAL A 145 -46.41 11.88 -36.69
N LEU A 146 -47.14 12.68 -35.89
CA LEU A 146 -47.67 12.47 -34.55
C LEU A 146 -49.00 11.62 -34.59
N PRO A 147 -49.79 11.52 -33.51
CA PRO A 147 -50.11 10.32 -32.74
C PRO A 147 -51.47 9.63 -33.10
N SER A 148 -51.75 8.45 -32.52
CA SER A 148 -53.10 7.91 -32.22
C SER A 148 -52.97 6.67 -31.32
N GLN A 149 -53.35 6.75 -30.04
CA GLN A 149 -54.66 6.36 -29.47
C GLN A 149 -54.93 4.85 -29.48
N GLN A 150 -54.92 4.25 -28.28
CA GLN A 150 -56.08 3.58 -27.69
C GLN A 150 -55.91 3.43 -26.17
#